data_AF-A0AAV5LYP9-F1
#
_entry.id   AF-A0AAV5LYP9-F1
#
_cell.length_a   1.000
_cell.length_b   1.000
_cell.length_c   1.000
_cell.angle_alpha   90.00
_cell.angle_beta   90.00
_cell.angle_gamma   90.00
#
_symmetry.space_group_name_H-M   'P 1'
#
loop_
_entity.id
_entity.type
_entity.pdbx_description
1 polymer ?
#
loop_
_entity_poly.entity_id
_entity_poly.type
_entity_poly.pdbx_seq_one_letter_code
_entity_poly.pdbx_strand_id
1 'polypeptide(L)'
;METDPLGEIWSLNNETDADGFYRNLSFLLKNLSNSAATGGPTLKYAAGVTKVSVSPSGIYALVQCTPDLSKQNCSDCLEKAMADERMKNYCYNRSGCRILQPSCNLRYEIGQFFDGEYVTVDAPSSPPPPEGNENNPNEKSGVAAEGSNTTRTIIISVVTSVIASLFGSLSLILCI
;
A
#
# COMPACT_ATOMS: atom_id res chain seq x y z
N MET A 1 -6.80 -16.81 -12.59
CA MET A 1 -6.55 -15.38 -12.37
C MET A 1 -5.06 -15.21 -12.18
N GLU A 2 -4.44 -14.46 -13.07
CA GLU A 2 -3.01 -14.16 -13.05
C GLU A 2 -2.81 -12.74 -12.53
N THR A 3 -2.05 -12.63 -11.43
CA THR A 3 -1.81 -11.38 -10.70
C THR A 3 -0.35 -10.95 -10.74
N ASP A 4 0.50 -11.73 -11.40
CA ASP A 4 1.91 -11.41 -11.55
C ASP A 4 2.03 -10.19 -12.46
N PRO A 5 2.63 -9.12 -11.98
CA PRO A 5 2.54 -7.87 -12.68
C PRO A 5 3.45 -7.78 -13.90
N LEU A 6 2.89 -7.21 -14.96
CA LEU A 6 3.60 -6.98 -16.23
C LEU A 6 4.46 -5.70 -16.19
N GLY A 7 4.26 -4.87 -15.16
CA GLY A 7 5.06 -3.68 -14.90
C GLY A 7 4.31 -2.63 -14.09
N GLU A 8 4.97 -1.50 -13.92
CA GLU A 8 4.46 -0.34 -13.20
C GLU A 8 5.01 0.93 -13.84
N ILE A 9 4.24 2.01 -13.72
CA ILE A 9 4.61 3.34 -14.22
C ILE A 9 4.21 4.33 -13.14
N TRP A 10 5.11 5.21 -12.74
CA TRP A 10 4.85 6.17 -11.66
C TRP A 10 5.39 7.56 -11.99
N SER A 11 4.75 8.57 -11.42
CA SER A 11 5.16 9.97 -11.55
C SER A 11 6.46 10.24 -10.78
N LEU A 12 7.28 11.18 -11.28
CA LEU A 12 8.46 11.65 -10.56
C LEU A 12 8.12 12.68 -9.48
N ASN A 13 6.92 13.27 -9.54
CA ASN A 13 6.46 14.27 -8.58
C ASN A 13 5.84 13.58 -7.36
N ASN A 14 6.18 14.10 -6.18
CA ASN A 14 5.70 13.60 -4.90
C ASN A 14 4.63 14.51 -4.29
N GLU A 15 3.71 13.91 -3.56
CA GLU A 15 2.75 14.63 -2.73
C GLU A 15 3.39 15.01 -1.39
N THR A 16 3.05 16.19 -0.87
CA THR A 16 3.66 16.74 0.35
C THR A 16 3.20 16.03 1.63
N ASP A 17 1.95 15.55 1.65
CA ASP A 17 1.38 14.73 2.72
C ASP A 17 1.20 13.29 2.21
N ALA A 18 2.26 12.50 2.27
CA ALA A 18 2.25 11.14 1.73
C ALA A 18 1.20 10.25 2.40
N ASP A 19 1.09 10.30 3.73
CA ASP A 19 0.17 9.43 4.46
C ASP A 19 -1.28 9.85 4.25
N GLY A 20 -1.58 11.16 4.28
CA GLY A 20 -2.91 11.67 3.98
C GLY A 20 -3.33 11.39 2.55
N PHE A 21 -2.44 11.61 1.60
CA PHE A 21 -2.67 11.27 0.20
C PHE A 21 -2.99 9.77 0.04
N TYR A 22 -2.12 8.90 0.54
CA TYR A 22 -2.29 7.45 0.37
C TYR A 22 -3.54 6.91 1.06
N ARG A 23 -3.91 7.44 2.23
CA ARG A 23 -5.18 7.09 2.90
C ARG A 23 -6.39 7.39 2.02
N ASN A 24 -6.44 8.58 1.43
CA ASN A 24 -7.54 8.99 0.54
C ASN A 24 -7.54 8.18 -0.76
N LEU A 25 -6.37 7.96 -1.36
CA LEU A 25 -6.20 7.13 -2.55
C LEU A 25 -6.66 5.68 -2.30
N SER A 26 -6.24 5.07 -1.20
CA SER A 26 -6.61 3.70 -0.84
C SER A 26 -8.12 3.56 -0.64
N PHE A 27 -8.74 4.56 0.01
CA PHE A 27 -10.20 4.60 0.17
C PHE A 27 -10.91 4.71 -1.19
N LEU A 28 -10.45 5.59 -2.08
CA LEU A 28 -10.99 5.74 -3.44
C LEU A 28 -10.86 4.42 -4.22
N LEU A 29 -9.67 3.83 -4.29
CA LEU A 29 -9.40 2.59 -5.00
C LEU A 29 -10.25 1.41 -4.48
N LYS A 30 -10.47 1.33 -3.17
CA LYS A 30 -11.33 0.29 -2.58
C LYS A 30 -12.79 0.45 -3.00
N ASN A 31 -13.32 1.68 -3.00
CA ASN A 31 -14.67 1.95 -3.46
C ASN A 31 -14.84 1.61 -4.95
N LEU A 32 -13.89 2.04 -5.78
CA LEU A 32 -13.91 1.74 -7.21
C LEU A 32 -13.78 0.23 -7.48
N SER A 33 -12.95 -0.48 -6.72
CA SER A 33 -12.79 -1.94 -6.85
C SER A 33 -14.09 -2.68 -6.58
N ASN A 34 -14.83 -2.26 -5.54
CA ASN A 34 -16.14 -2.82 -5.25
C ASN A 34 -17.13 -2.58 -6.41
N SER A 35 -17.12 -1.37 -6.98
CA SER A 35 -17.98 -1.03 -8.12
C SER A 35 -17.61 -1.84 -9.36
N ALA A 36 -16.33 -1.87 -9.75
CA ALA A 36 -15.86 -2.58 -10.94
C ALA A 36 -16.17 -4.09 -10.87
N ALA A 37 -16.03 -4.70 -9.69
CA ALA A 37 -16.33 -6.12 -9.48
C ALA A 37 -17.80 -6.49 -9.74
N THR A 38 -18.73 -5.53 -9.56
CA THR A 38 -20.16 -5.71 -9.90
C THR A 38 -20.47 -5.53 -11.38
N GLY A 39 -19.49 -5.12 -12.20
CA GLY A 39 -19.65 -4.96 -13.63
C GLY A 39 -20.08 -6.25 -14.34
N GLY A 40 -20.73 -6.09 -15.49
CA GLY A 40 -21.28 -7.19 -16.28
C GLY A 40 -20.22 -8.00 -17.04
N PRO A 41 -20.66 -8.91 -17.93
CA PRO A 41 -19.77 -9.78 -18.71
C PRO A 41 -19.00 -9.05 -19.83
N THR A 42 -19.36 -7.80 -20.12
CA THR A 42 -18.72 -6.99 -21.17
C THR A 42 -17.69 -6.02 -20.62
N LEU A 43 -17.90 -5.52 -19.40
CA LEU A 43 -17.06 -4.48 -18.80
C LEU A 43 -17.11 -4.56 -17.28
N LYS A 44 -15.92 -4.64 -16.68
CA LYS A 44 -15.71 -4.55 -15.23
C LYS A 44 -14.75 -3.41 -14.95
N TYR A 45 -15.33 -2.22 -14.83
CA TYR A 45 -14.61 -0.94 -14.78
C TYR A 45 -15.29 0.00 -13.79
N ALA A 46 -14.50 0.83 -13.13
CA ALA A 46 -15.00 1.97 -12.39
C ALA A 46 -13.96 3.10 -12.40
N ALA A 47 -14.43 4.34 -12.49
CA ALA A 47 -13.60 5.52 -12.38
C ALA A 47 -14.23 6.53 -11.41
N GLY A 48 -13.38 7.24 -10.71
CA GLY A 48 -13.83 8.19 -9.71
C GLY A 48 -12.76 9.19 -9.32
N VAL A 49 -13.19 10.13 -8.50
CA VAL A 49 -12.35 11.18 -7.93
C VAL A 49 -12.62 11.30 -6.45
N THR A 50 -11.57 11.60 -5.68
CA THR A 50 -11.72 12.18 -4.35
C THR A 50 -11.04 13.53 -4.31
N LYS A 51 -11.73 14.53 -3.77
CA LYS A 51 -11.19 15.89 -3.61
C LYS A 51 -10.61 16.02 -2.21
N VAL A 52 -9.34 16.37 -2.15
CA VAL A 52 -8.61 16.54 -0.89
C VAL A 52 -7.97 17.92 -0.86
N SER A 53 -7.88 18.53 0.32
CA SER A 53 -7.28 19.87 0.47
C SER A 53 -5.81 19.91 -0.01
N VAL A 54 -5.10 18.79 0.10
CA VAL A 54 -3.68 18.66 -0.28
C VAL A 54 -3.46 18.61 -1.79
N SER A 55 -4.48 18.25 -2.57
CA SER A 55 -4.41 18.15 -4.03
C SER A 55 -5.66 18.78 -4.63
N PRO A 56 -5.66 20.12 -4.84
CA PRO A 56 -6.84 20.87 -5.29
C PRO A 56 -7.40 20.38 -6.64
N SER A 57 -6.53 19.83 -7.49
CA SER A 57 -6.91 19.22 -8.76
C SER A 57 -7.66 17.90 -8.58
N GLY A 58 -7.69 17.30 -7.39
CA GLY A 58 -8.32 16.01 -7.08
C GLY A 58 -7.45 14.81 -7.43
N ILE A 59 -7.65 13.71 -6.69
CA ILE A 59 -7.05 12.40 -6.98
C ILE A 59 -8.04 11.64 -7.86
N TYR A 60 -7.72 11.47 -9.13
CA TYR A 60 -8.53 10.68 -10.05
C TYR A 60 -7.97 9.26 -10.11
N ALA A 61 -8.85 8.27 -10.11
CA ALA A 61 -8.47 6.89 -10.24
C ALA A 61 -9.45 6.11 -11.11
N LEU A 62 -8.94 5.07 -11.74
CA LEU A 62 -9.75 4.04 -12.37
C LEU A 62 -9.19 2.67 -12.03
N VAL A 63 -10.09 1.68 -12.03
CA VAL A 63 -9.75 0.28 -11.89
C VAL A 63 -10.51 -0.53 -12.93
N GLN A 64 -9.90 -1.61 -13.40
CA GLN A 64 -10.51 -2.49 -14.37
C GLN A 64 -10.08 -3.94 -14.14
N CYS A 65 -11.01 -4.85 -14.36
CA CYS A 65 -10.78 -6.29 -14.40
C CYS A 65 -11.05 -6.82 -15.81
N THR A 66 -10.44 -7.95 -16.15
CA THR A 66 -10.83 -8.66 -17.37
C THR A 66 -12.27 -9.19 -17.22
N PRO A 67 -13.11 -9.15 -18.28
CA PRO A 67 -14.53 -9.46 -18.14
C PRO A 67 -14.85 -10.92 -17.78
N ASP A 68 -13.90 -11.84 -17.97
CA ASP A 68 -14.01 -13.27 -17.65
C ASP A 68 -13.98 -13.56 -16.14
N LEU A 69 -13.56 -12.61 -15.30
CA LEU A 69 -13.48 -12.82 -13.86
C LEU A 69 -14.86 -12.84 -13.20
N SER A 70 -15.03 -13.71 -12.20
CA SER A 70 -16.13 -13.59 -11.25
C SER A 70 -16.02 -12.28 -10.46
N LYS A 71 -17.11 -11.86 -9.79
CA LYS A 71 -17.08 -10.72 -8.87
C LYS A 71 -15.96 -10.87 -7.83
N GLN A 72 -15.87 -12.04 -7.19
CA GLN A 72 -14.86 -12.31 -6.17
C GLN A 72 -13.44 -12.24 -6.74
N ASN A 73 -13.18 -12.88 -7.88
CA ASN A 73 -11.85 -12.85 -8.49
C ASN A 73 -11.45 -11.42 -8.88
N CYS A 74 -12.38 -10.62 -9.40
CA CYS A 74 -12.09 -9.22 -9.69
C CYS A 74 -11.71 -8.43 -8.43
N SER A 75 -12.49 -8.57 -7.34
CA SER A 75 -12.15 -7.95 -6.06
C SER A 75 -10.78 -8.40 -5.54
N ASP A 76 -10.50 -9.70 -5.55
CA ASP A 76 -9.24 -10.27 -5.06
C ASP A 76 -8.05 -9.79 -5.89
N CYS A 77 -8.21 -9.64 -7.21
CA CYS A 77 -7.16 -9.14 -8.09
C CYS A 77 -6.80 -7.69 -7.72
N LEU A 78 -7.79 -6.83 -7.62
CA LEU A 78 -7.59 -5.41 -7.31
C LEU A 78 -7.04 -5.22 -5.90
N GLU A 79 -7.48 -6.01 -4.93
CA GLU A 79 -6.94 -6.00 -3.57
C GLU A 79 -5.46 -6.42 -3.55
N LYS A 80 -5.10 -7.48 -4.29
CA LYS A 80 -3.69 -7.88 -4.45
C LYS A 80 -2.85 -6.79 -5.11
N ALA A 81 -3.38 -6.12 -6.12
CA ALA A 81 -2.69 -5.01 -6.78
C ALA A 81 -2.46 -3.81 -5.84
N MET A 82 -3.40 -3.54 -4.92
CA MET A 82 -3.23 -2.52 -3.87
C MET A 82 -2.25 -2.94 -2.76
N ALA A 83 -2.20 -4.24 -2.45
CA ALA A 83 -1.31 -4.79 -1.42
C ALA A 83 0.12 -5.07 -1.91
N ASP A 84 0.34 -5.01 -3.23
CA ASP A 84 1.60 -5.29 -3.92
C ASP A 84 2.76 -4.42 -3.36
N GLU A 85 3.95 -4.99 -3.27
CA GLU A 85 5.15 -4.28 -2.79
C GLU A 85 5.47 -3.05 -3.65
N ARG A 86 5.12 -3.06 -4.93
CA ARG A 86 5.36 -1.93 -5.84
C ARG A 86 4.46 -0.75 -5.54
N MET A 87 3.25 -1.00 -5.04
CA MET A 87 2.40 0.07 -4.53
C MET A 87 3.12 0.82 -3.39
N LYS A 88 3.73 0.07 -2.46
CA LYS A 88 4.48 0.64 -1.33
C LYS A 88 5.78 1.32 -1.77
N ASN A 89 6.54 0.68 -2.64
CA ASN A 89 7.90 1.11 -2.98
C ASN A 89 7.93 2.24 -4.01
N TYR A 90 6.95 2.28 -4.92
CA TYR A 90 6.99 3.18 -6.07
C TYR A 90 5.81 4.14 -6.16
N CYS A 91 4.69 3.85 -5.49
CA CYS A 91 3.44 4.59 -5.69
C CYS A 91 2.91 5.24 -4.40
N TYR A 92 3.50 4.98 -3.23
CA TYR A 92 2.96 5.44 -1.96
C TYR A 92 2.82 6.96 -1.86
N ASN A 93 3.83 7.70 -2.32
CA ASN A 93 3.90 9.15 -2.22
C ASN A 93 3.92 9.87 -3.58
N ARG A 94 3.59 9.18 -4.67
CA ARG A 94 3.64 9.76 -6.02
C ARG A 94 2.31 10.39 -6.38
N SER A 95 2.37 11.47 -7.14
CA SER A 95 1.20 12.14 -7.74
C SER A 95 0.46 11.30 -8.79
N GLY A 96 1.05 10.18 -9.21
CA GLY A 96 0.45 9.29 -10.19
C GLY A 96 1.15 7.94 -10.21
N CYS A 97 0.38 6.86 -10.40
CA CYS A 97 0.93 5.54 -10.63
C CYS A 97 -0.07 4.60 -11.29
N ARG A 98 0.47 3.64 -12.03
CA ARG A 98 -0.24 2.54 -12.67
C ARG A 98 0.37 1.20 -12.26
N ILE A 99 -0.46 0.29 -11.78
CA ILE A 99 -0.09 -1.12 -11.57
C ILE A 99 -0.82 -1.96 -12.62
N LEU A 100 -0.05 -2.71 -13.40
CA LEU A 100 -0.54 -3.58 -14.46
C LEU A 100 -0.40 -5.05 -14.05
N GLN A 101 -1.53 -5.71 -13.82
CA GLN A 101 -1.60 -7.18 -13.73
C GLN A 101 -2.38 -7.71 -14.94
N PRO A 102 -2.14 -8.94 -15.41
CA PRO A 102 -2.85 -9.50 -16.55
C PRO A 102 -4.37 -9.54 -16.36
N SER A 103 -4.83 -9.80 -15.13
CA SER A 103 -6.26 -9.94 -14.83
C SER A 103 -6.93 -8.65 -14.35
N CYS A 104 -6.16 -7.65 -13.92
CA CYS A 104 -6.69 -6.35 -13.49
C CYS A 104 -5.64 -5.25 -13.54
N ASN A 105 -6.09 -4.01 -13.62
CA ASN A 105 -5.22 -2.86 -13.52
C ASN A 105 -5.85 -1.75 -12.67
N LEU A 106 -4.98 -0.97 -12.05
CA LEU A 106 -5.35 0.25 -11.35
C LEU A 106 -4.45 1.37 -11.85
N ARG A 107 -5.02 2.56 -11.98
CA ARG A 107 -4.28 3.78 -12.30
C ARG A 107 -4.86 4.93 -11.52
N TYR A 108 -3.99 5.78 -10.99
CA TYR A 108 -4.38 7.07 -10.45
C TYR A 108 -3.43 8.17 -10.94
N GLU A 109 -3.93 9.39 -10.99
CA GLU A 109 -3.18 10.60 -11.28
C GLU A 109 -3.80 11.77 -10.50
N ILE A 110 -3.02 12.81 -10.21
CA ILE A 110 -3.54 14.12 -9.85
C ILE A 110 -4.11 14.79 -11.10
N GLY A 111 -5.37 15.20 -11.03
CA GLY A 111 -6.10 15.72 -12.18
C GLY A 111 -6.65 14.62 -13.09
N GLN A 112 -7.65 14.99 -13.88
CA GLN A 112 -8.38 14.04 -14.72
C GLN A 112 -7.50 13.57 -15.89
N PHE A 113 -7.45 12.26 -16.12
CA PHE A 113 -6.65 11.64 -17.20
C PHE A 113 -7.45 10.71 -18.12
N PHE A 114 -8.77 10.63 -17.90
CA PHE A 114 -9.69 9.82 -18.68
C PHE A 114 -10.90 10.66 -19.06
N ASP A 115 -11.53 10.33 -20.19
CA ASP A 115 -12.80 10.90 -20.62
C ASP A 115 -13.98 10.09 -20.04
N GLY A 116 -15.15 10.72 -19.95
CA GLY A 116 -16.40 10.06 -19.55
C GLY A 116 -16.85 10.36 -18.12
N GLU A 117 -17.90 9.64 -17.69
CA GLU A 117 -18.49 9.79 -16.37
C GLU A 117 -17.63 9.13 -15.29
N TYR A 118 -17.63 9.75 -14.11
CA TYR A 118 -16.95 9.27 -12.93
C TYR A 118 -17.76 9.55 -11.68
N VAL A 119 -17.53 8.76 -10.64
CA VAL A 119 -18.16 8.98 -9.33
C VAL A 119 -17.29 9.87 -8.45
N THR A 120 -17.90 10.76 -7.67
CA THR A 120 -17.18 11.46 -6.60
C THR A 120 -17.28 10.61 -5.33
N VAL A 121 -16.14 10.27 -4.74
CA VAL A 121 -16.05 9.54 -3.47
C VAL A 121 -15.57 10.52 -2.40
N ASP A 122 -16.42 10.73 -1.39
CA ASP A 122 -16.06 11.57 -0.25
C ASP A 122 -14.84 11.00 0.48
N ALA A 123 -13.93 11.88 0.87
CA ALA A 123 -12.76 11.50 1.65
C ALA A 123 -13.19 10.82 2.96
N PRO A 124 -12.49 9.77 3.42
CA PRO A 124 -12.76 9.17 4.72
C PRO A 124 -12.62 10.21 5.84
N SER A 125 -13.56 10.22 6.77
CA SER A 125 -13.51 11.06 7.97
C SER A 125 -12.20 10.79 8.72
N SER A 126 -11.52 11.85 9.18
CA SER A 126 -10.32 11.68 10.01
C SER A 126 -10.64 10.84 11.26
N PRO A 127 -9.71 9.99 11.74
CA PRO A 127 -9.86 9.33 13.03
C PRO A 127 -10.07 10.41 14.11
N PRO A 128 -10.96 10.21 15.10
CA PRO A 128 -11.07 11.12 16.23
C PRO A 128 -9.71 11.25 16.94
N PRO A 129 -9.37 12.43 17.49
CA PRO A 129 -8.17 12.60 18.31
C PRO A 129 -8.15 11.58 19.46
N PRO A 130 -6.98 11.12 19.93
CA PRO A 130 -6.91 10.33 21.14
C PRO A 130 -7.56 11.11 22.28
N GLU A 131 -8.61 10.56 22.91
CA GLU A 131 -9.17 11.10 24.14
C GLU A 131 -8.03 11.27 25.16
N GLY A 132 -7.79 12.50 25.59
CA GLY A 132 -6.87 12.79 26.66
C GLY A 132 -7.43 12.24 27.96
N ASN A 133 -6.74 11.26 28.54
CA ASN A 133 -7.11 10.69 29.83
C ASN A 133 -6.92 11.76 30.93
N GLU A 134 -8.00 12.43 31.33
CA GLU A 134 -8.04 13.24 32.54
C GLU A 134 -7.88 12.33 33.77
N ASN A 135 -6.82 12.59 34.53
CA ASN A 135 -6.49 11.90 35.77
C ASN A 135 -7.57 12.15 36.85
N ASN A 136 -8.05 11.08 37.51
CA ASN A 136 -8.64 11.21 38.84
C ASN A 136 -7.98 10.22 39.82
N PRO A 137 -7.36 10.70 40.92
CA PRO A 137 -6.59 9.89 41.85
C PRO A 137 -7.49 9.18 42.86
N ASN A 138 -7.58 7.85 42.77
CA ASN A 138 -7.84 7.01 43.94
C ASN A 138 -7.58 5.54 43.62
N GLU A 139 -6.34 5.08 43.83
CA GLU A 139 -6.17 3.72 44.34
C GLU A 139 -4.92 3.59 45.21
N LYS A 140 -5.17 3.04 46.40
CA LYS A 140 -4.28 2.95 47.53
C LYS A 140 -3.50 1.63 47.46
N SER A 141 -2.19 1.77 47.30
CA SER A 141 -1.08 0.95 47.84
C SER A 141 -1.34 -0.55 48.10
N GLY A 142 -0.57 -1.38 47.38
CA GLY A 142 -0.24 -2.76 47.75
C GLY A 142 1.05 -3.20 47.08
N VAL A 143 2.16 -3.09 47.82
CA VAL A 143 3.55 -3.39 47.41
C VAL A 143 3.80 -4.90 47.36
N ALA A 144 4.45 -5.38 46.28
CA ALA A 144 5.48 -6.42 46.37
C ALA A 144 6.39 -6.33 45.13
N ALA A 145 7.66 -6.04 45.38
CA ALA A 145 8.72 -6.06 44.38
C ALA A 145 9.31 -7.46 44.26
N GLU A 146 9.54 -7.94 43.03
CA GLU A 146 10.52 -8.98 42.76
C GLU A 146 11.16 -8.70 41.39
N GLY A 147 12.46 -8.36 41.40
CA GLY A 147 13.21 -8.02 40.20
C GLY A 147 13.87 -9.25 39.59
N SER A 148 14.01 -9.28 38.26
CA SER A 148 15.02 -10.11 37.59
C SER A 148 15.29 -9.65 36.15
N ASN A 149 16.44 -8.99 36.00
CA ASN A 149 17.40 -8.91 34.89
C ASN A 149 16.95 -9.03 33.41
N THR A 150 17.20 -7.91 32.72
CA THR A 150 17.44 -7.74 31.28
C THR A 150 18.39 -8.80 30.69
N THR A 151 17.90 -9.56 29.70
CA THR A 151 18.74 -10.36 28.81
C THR A 151 18.85 -9.64 27.46
N ARG A 152 20.00 -8.98 27.21
CA ARG A 152 20.40 -8.53 25.88
C ARG A 152 20.85 -9.74 25.07
N THR A 153 20.03 -10.23 24.15
CA THR A 153 20.45 -11.25 23.18
C THR A 153 21.34 -10.59 22.12
N ILE A 154 22.65 -10.82 22.22
CA ILE A 154 23.64 -10.44 21.21
C ILE A 154 23.69 -11.58 20.19
N ILE A 155 23.07 -11.40 19.02
CA ILE A 155 23.24 -12.34 17.89
C ILE A 155 24.61 -12.02 17.27
N ILE A 156 25.64 -12.73 17.74
CA ILE A 156 27.00 -12.62 17.22
C ILE A 156 27.06 -13.34 15.86
N SER A 157 27.50 -12.59 14.87
CA SER A 157 27.70 -12.90 13.47
C SER A 157 28.53 -14.15 13.20
N VAL A 158 27.89 -15.32 13.09
CA VAL A 158 28.53 -16.52 12.53
C VAL A 158 28.52 -16.49 10.99
N VAL A 159 27.60 -15.73 10.39
CA VAL A 159 27.41 -15.65 8.93
C VAL A 159 28.55 -14.90 8.23
N THR A 160 29.17 -13.90 8.87
CA THR A 160 30.30 -13.17 8.27
C THR A 160 31.58 -14.01 8.25
N SER A 161 31.81 -14.84 9.26
CA SER A 161 33.01 -15.70 9.36
C SER A 161 33.00 -16.84 8.33
N VAL A 162 31.83 -17.41 8.03
CA VAL A 162 31.69 -18.46 7.01
C VAL A 162 31.87 -17.88 5.60
N ILE A 163 31.37 -16.68 5.35
CA ILE A 163 31.52 -16.01 4.06
C ILE A 163 32.99 -15.63 3.81
N ALA A 164 33.70 -15.07 4.80
CA ALA A 164 35.10 -14.69 4.65
C ALA A 164 36.04 -15.90 4.43
N SER A 165 35.74 -17.05 5.05
CA SER A 165 36.54 -18.28 4.89
C SER A 165 36.30 -18.98 3.54
N LEU A 166 35.08 -18.88 2.98
CA LEU A 166 34.78 -19.39 1.63
C LEU A 166 35.42 -18.52 0.53
N PHE A 167 35.40 -17.19 0.67
CA PHE A 167 36.05 -16.30 -0.31
C PHE A 167 37.59 -16.35 -0.25
N GLY A 168 38.17 -16.49 0.95
CA GLY A 168 39.62 -16.60 1.12
C GLY A 168 40.19 -17.91 0.54
N SER A 169 39.49 -19.03 0.74
CA SER A 169 39.91 -20.33 0.21
C SER A 169 39.75 -20.40 -1.32
N LEU A 170 38.66 -19.85 -1.88
CA LEU A 170 38.45 -19.82 -3.33
C LEU A 170 39.48 -18.94 -4.07
N SER A 171 39.91 -17.84 -3.45
CA SER A 171 40.95 -16.95 -4.02
C SER A 171 42.34 -17.59 -4.02
N LEU A 172 42.66 -18.41 -3.02
CA LEU A 172 43.94 -19.13 -2.93
C LEU A 172 44.02 -20.29 -3.93
N ILE A 173 42.90 -20.96 -4.21
CA ILE A 173 42.82 -22.04 -5.21
C ILE A 173 42.96 -21.49 -6.65
N LEU A 174 42.56 -20.25 -6.90
CA LEU A 174 42.71 -19.60 -8.21
C LEU A 174 44.10 -18.99 -8.46
N CYS A 175 45.01 -19.04 -7.48
CA CYS A 175 46.35 -18.44 -7.55
C CYS A 175 47.50 -19.47 -7.41
N ILE A 176 47.20 -20.77 -7.40
CA ILE A 176 48.17 -21.88 -7.51
C ILE A 176 47.95 -22.56 -8.86
#